data_AF-A0AAE0EJ78-F1
#
_entry.id   AF-A0AAE0EJ78-F1
#
_cell.length_a   1.000
_cell.length_b   1.000
_cell.length_c   1.000
_cell.angle_alpha   90.00
_cell.angle_beta   90.00
_cell.angle_gamma   90.00
#
_symmetry.space_group_name_H-M   'P 1'
#
loop_
_entity.id
_entity.type
_entity.pdbx_description
1 polymer ?
#
loop_
_entity_poly.entity_id
_entity_poly.type
_entity_poly.pdbx_seq_one_letter_code
_entity_poly.pdbx_strand_id
1 'polypeptide(L)'
;MIRKKMNLAWIANDSDRKACLQKRRDGMCKKVNELSIICDVSVVVIVYRPEDTKSIIWHIPSKVQEILARFNDMLEMEQTKKMINQKTYMQGRVSKLDD
;
A
#
# COMPACT_ATOMS: atom_id res chain seq x y z
N MET A 1 4.95 -2.32 28.55
CA MET A 1 4.43 -3.57 27.95
C MET A 1 5.45 -4.10 26.95
N ILE A 2 5.75 -5.40 26.98
CA ILE A 2 6.61 -6.05 25.99
C ILE A 2 5.80 -6.16 24.68
N ARG A 3 6.34 -5.61 23.58
CA ARG A 3 5.69 -5.65 22.27
C ARG A 3 5.83 -7.07 21.69
N LYS A 4 4.73 -7.83 21.66
CA LYS A 4 4.71 -9.16 21.04
C LYS A 4 4.89 -9.04 19.52
N LYS A 5 5.76 -9.87 18.94
CA LYS A 5 5.87 -10.00 17.48
C LYS A 5 4.53 -10.49 16.92
N MET A 6 4.02 -9.81 15.90
CA MET A 6 2.74 -10.12 15.28
C MET A 6 2.95 -10.92 14.00
N ASN A 7 2.16 -12.00 13.81
CA ASN A 7 2.15 -12.78 12.58
C ASN A 7 1.49 -11.97 11.45
N LEU A 8 2.02 -12.10 10.23
CA LEU A 8 1.44 -11.47 9.03
C LEU A 8 0.30 -12.34 8.47
N ALA A 9 -0.75 -12.51 9.26
CA ALA A 9 -1.95 -13.27 8.92
C ALA A 9 -3.20 -12.43 9.17
N TRP A 10 -4.36 -12.94 8.76
CA TRP A 10 -5.65 -12.32 9.04
C TRP A 10 -5.86 -12.17 10.56
N ILE A 11 -6.25 -10.98 11.00
CA ILE A 11 -6.60 -10.70 12.40
C ILE A 11 -8.08 -11.00 12.58
N ALA A 12 -8.41 -12.06 13.33
CA ALA A 12 -9.80 -12.50 13.51
C ALA A 12 -10.65 -11.50 14.31
N ASN A 13 -10.10 -10.98 15.41
CA ASN A 13 -10.76 -9.99 16.24
C ASN A 13 -10.96 -8.67 15.47
N ASP A 14 -12.22 -8.23 15.35
CA ASP A 14 -12.57 -7.07 14.54
C ASP A 14 -12.05 -5.74 15.10
N SER A 15 -12.15 -5.53 16.41
CA SER A 15 -11.65 -4.32 17.08
C SER A 15 -10.14 -4.20 16.93
N ASP A 16 -9.40 -5.30 17.14
CA ASP A 16 -7.95 -5.34 16.95
C ASP A 16 -7.57 -5.13 15.49
N ARG A 17 -8.32 -5.74 14.55
CA ARG A 17 -8.11 -5.57 13.11
C ARG A 17 -8.29 -4.11 12.69
N LYS A 18 -9.35 -3.45 13.15
CA LYS A 18 -9.64 -2.03 12.89
C LYS A 18 -8.55 -1.12 13.47
N ALA A 19 -8.17 -1.34 14.73
CA ALA A 19 -7.11 -0.57 15.38
C ALA A 19 -5.75 -0.77 14.69
N CYS A 20 -5.44 -1.99 14.26
CA CYS A 20 -4.24 -2.32 13.51
C CYS A 20 -4.23 -1.66 12.13
N LEU A 21 -5.34 -1.73 11.39
CA LEU A 21 -5.49 -1.09 10.08
C LEU A 21 -5.24 0.42 10.17
N GLN A 22 -5.87 1.11 11.12
CA GLN A 22 -5.68 2.53 11.35
C GLN A 22 -4.20 2.87 11.60
N LYS A 23 -3.56 2.19 12.56
CA LYS A 23 -2.15 2.44 12.90
C LYS A 23 -1.19 2.14 11.74
N ARG A 24 -1.41 1.03 11.03
CA ARG A 24 -0.58 0.63 9.88
C ARG A 24 -0.75 1.58 8.70
N ARG A 25 -1.99 1.99 8.42
CA ARG A 25 -2.29 2.98 7.38
C ARG A 25 -1.58 4.28 7.68
N ASP A 26 -1.72 4.82 8.88
CA ASP A 26 -1.08 6.08 9.26
C ASP A 26 0.46 6.00 9.18
N GLY A 27 1.03 4.85 9.56
CA GLY A 27 2.47 4.59 9.40
C GLY A 27 2.91 4.48 7.93
N MET A 28 2.12 3.81 7.09
CA MET A 28 2.38 3.66 5.66
C MET A 28 2.32 5.03 4.95
N CYS A 29 1.29 5.82 5.23
CA CYS A 29 1.12 7.18 4.76
C CYS A 29 2.35 8.06 5.09
N LYS A 30 2.87 7.99 6.32
CA LYS A 30 4.10 8.71 6.70
C LYS A 30 5.31 8.26 5.88
N LYS A 31 5.49 6.95 5.70
CA LYS A 31 6.62 6.41 4.93
C LYS A 31 6.55 6.79 3.46
N VAL A 32 5.36 6.80 2.88
CA VAL A 32 5.14 7.21 1.50
C VAL A 32 5.41 8.71 1.34
N ASN A 33 5.04 9.54 2.32
CA ASN A 33 5.40 10.95 2.34
C ASN A 33 6.91 11.17 2.30
N GLU A 34 7.62 10.50 3.21
CA GLU A 34 9.08 10.55 3.27
C GLU A 34 9.70 10.13 1.94
N LEU A 35 9.22 9.02 1.36
CA LEU A 35 9.69 8.52 0.07
C LEU A 35 9.44 9.51 -1.08
N SER A 36 8.23 10.08 -1.15
CA SER A 36 7.85 11.05 -2.17
C SER A 36 8.75 12.28 -2.14
N ILE A 37 9.09 12.76 -0.94
CA ILE A 37 9.98 13.92 -0.74
C ILE A 37 11.43 13.57 -1.07
N ILE A 38 11.96 12.46 -0.55
CA ILE A 38 13.40 12.11 -0.69
C ILE A 38 13.75 11.75 -2.13
N CYS A 39 12.83 11.11 -2.85
CA CYS A 39 13.07 10.65 -4.21
C CYS A 39 12.45 11.57 -5.28
N ASP A 40 11.74 12.63 -4.89
CA ASP A 40 10.99 13.52 -5.80
C ASP A 40 10.08 12.75 -6.76
N VAL A 41 9.23 11.89 -6.18
CA VAL A 41 8.30 11.03 -6.94
C VAL A 41 6.85 11.23 -6.51
N SER A 42 5.94 11.19 -7.48
CA SER A 42 4.49 11.17 -7.23
C SER A 42 4.04 9.75 -6.85
N VAL A 43 3.44 9.59 -5.68
CA VAL A 43 2.99 8.28 -5.18
C VAL A 43 1.54 8.36 -4.72
N VAL A 44 0.69 7.44 -5.19
CA VAL A 44 -0.69 7.32 -4.70
C VAL A 44 -0.84 6.04 -3.89
N VAL A 45 -1.53 6.14 -2.75
CA VAL A 45 -1.93 5.00 -1.93
C VAL A 45 -3.43 4.99 -1.79
N ILE A 46 -4.04 3.87 -2.19
CA ILE A 46 -5.48 3.62 -2.11
C ILE A 46 -5.69 2.45 -1.18
N VAL A 47 -6.40 2.67 -0.07
CA VAL A 47 -6.76 1.61 0.89
C VAL A 47 -8.26 1.49 0.97
N TYR A 48 -8.76 0.27 0.75
CA TYR A 48 -10.17 -0.08 0.91
C TYR A 48 -10.39 -0.70 2.28
N ARG A 49 -11.41 -0.23 2.99
CA ARG A 49 -11.92 -0.87 4.21
C ARG A 49 -13.31 -1.42 3.89
N PRO A 50 -13.63 -2.67 4.27
CA PRO A 50 -14.93 -3.27 3.99
C PRO A 50 -16.12 -2.45 4.51
N GLU A 51 -15.91 -1.68 5.57
CA GLU A 51 -16.94 -0.86 6.22
C GLU A 51 -16.93 0.61 5.78
N ASP A 52 -15.92 1.05 5.02
CA ASP A 52 -15.89 2.42 4.52
C ASP A 52 -16.53 2.48 3.14
N THR A 53 -17.54 3.35 2.98
CA THR A 53 -18.14 3.67 1.69
C THR A 53 -17.15 4.42 0.77
N LYS A 54 -16.02 4.89 1.30
CA LYS A 54 -14.99 5.65 0.58
C LYS A 54 -13.61 5.02 0.78
N SER A 55 -12.86 4.88 -0.32
CA SER A 55 -11.44 4.55 -0.23
C SER A 55 -10.71 5.69 0.48
N ILE A 56 -9.77 5.32 1.35
CA ILE A 56 -8.95 6.32 2.04
C ILE A 56 -7.74 6.58 1.15
N ILE A 57 -7.68 7.82 0.65
CA ILE A 57 -6.67 8.30 -0.29
C ILE A 57 -5.67 9.14 0.49
N TRP A 58 -4.38 8.80 0.37
CA TRP A 58 -3.32 9.50 1.12
C TRP A 58 -3.02 10.92 0.60
N HIS A 59 -3.55 11.30 -0.56
CA HIS A 59 -3.38 12.62 -1.18
C HIS A 59 -4.69 13.39 -1.33
N ILE A 60 -4.56 14.71 -1.58
CA ILE A 60 -5.67 15.56 -2.02
C ILE A 60 -6.31 14.90 -3.25
N PRO A 61 -7.65 14.74 -3.29
CA PRO A 61 -8.32 14.03 -4.37
C PRO A 61 -7.94 14.51 -5.78
N SER A 62 -7.68 15.82 -5.98
CA SER A 62 -7.26 16.38 -7.26
C SER A 62 -5.90 15.85 -7.74
N LYS A 63 -4.88 15.78 -6.86
CA LYS A 63 -3.57 15.22 -7.20
C LYS A 63 -3.66 13.73 -7.55
N VAL A 64 -4.57 13.01 -6.91
CA VAL A 64 -4.78 11.59 -7.21
C VAL A 64 -5.40 11.40 -8.59
N GLN A 65 -6.38 12.22 -8.97
CA GLN A 65 -6.95 12.17 -10.31
C GLN A 65 -5.88 12.47 -11.38
N GLU A 66 -5.00 13.45 -11.14
CA GLU A 66 -3.90 13.77 -12.06
C GLU A 66 -2.92 12.59 -12.22
N ILE A 67 -2.50 11.97 -11.13
CA ILE A 67 -1.57 10.83 -11.18
C ILE A 67 -2.22 9.63 -11.85
N LEU A 68 -3.51 9.37 -11.59
CA LEU A 68 -4.25 8.28 -12.22
C LEU A 68 -4.47 8.53 -13.72
N ALA A 69 -4.78 9.77 -14.13
CA ALA A 69 -4.89 10.13 -15.54
C ALA A 69 -3.56 9.89 -16.25
N ARG A 70 -2.46 10.41 -15.70
CA ARG A 70 -1.10 10.16 -16.23
C ARG A 70 -0.76 8.67 -16.32
N PHE A 71 -1.20 7.86 -15.35
CA PHE A 71 -0.98 6.42 -15.38
C PHE A 71 -1.80 5.74 -16.48
N ASN A 72 -3.07 6.13 -16.66
CA ASN A 72 -3.95 5.58 -17.68
C ASN A 72 -3.52 5.98 -19.11
N ASP A 73 -2.86 7.13 -19.26
CA ASP A 73 -2.32 7.60 -20.54
C ASP A 73 -1.04 6.86 -20.97
N MET A 74 -0.41 6.09 -20.06
CA MET A 74 0.76 5.27 -20.39
C MET A 74 0.37 4.03 -21.20
N LEU A 75 1.29 3.51 -22.01
CA LEU A 75 1.09 2.24 -22.70
C LEU A 75 0.93 1.10 -21.68
N GLU A 76 0.07 0.11 -21.96
CA GLU A 76 -0.21 -1.01 -21.05
C GLU A 76 1.05 -1.78 -20.62
N MET A 77 2.01 -1.93 -21.54
CA MET A 77 3.32 -2.54 -21.26
C MET A 77 4.13 -1.75 -20.22
N GLU A 78 4.01 -0.43 -20.19
CA GLU A 78 4.68 0.43 -19.22
C GLU A 78 3.97 0.42 -17.87
N GLN A 79 2.62 0.43 -17.89
CA GLN A 79 1.79 0.32 -16.69
C GLN A 79 2.10 -0.97 -15.89
N THR A 80 2.28 -2.08 -16.61
CA THR A 80 2.44 -3.41 -15.99
C THR A 80 3.90 -3.81 -15.72
N LYS A 81 4.88 -3.14 -16.34
CA LYS A 81 6.31 -3.49 -16.30
C LYS A 81 6.88 -3.76 -14.91
N LYS A 82 6.39 -3.02 -13.89
CA LYS A 82 6.85 -3.10 -12.50
C LYS A 82 5.73 -3.40 -11.51
N MET A 83 4.58 -3.88 -12.01
CA MET A 83 3.45 -4.21 -11.17
C MET A 83 3.75 -5.47 -10.33
N ILE A 84 3.52 -5.38 -9.03
CA ILE A 84 3.74 -6.47 -8.08
C ILE A 84 2.46 -6.68 -7.28
N ASN A 85 2.07 -7.93 -7.08
CA ASN A 85 0.98 -8.30 -6.17
C ASN A 85 1.53 -9.12 -5.00
N GLN A 86 0.69 -9.37 -3.99
CA GLN A 86 1.14 -10.09 -2.80
C GLN A 86 1.66 -11.50 -3.13
N LYS A 87 0.99 -12.23 -4.04
CA LYS A 87 1.38 -13.58 -4.42
C LYS A 87 2.75 -13.58 -5.10
N THR A 88 2.95 -12.72 -6.11
CA THR A 88 4.22 -12.65 -6.85
C THR A 88 5.35 -12.15 -5.96
N TYR A 89 5.08 -11.21 -5.04
CA TYR A 89 6.04 -10.78 -4.04
C TYR A 89 6.50 -11.94 -3.13
N MET A 90 5.55 -12.70 -2.59
CA MET A 90 5.87 -13.82 -1.69
C MET A 90 6.64 -14.92 -2.42
N GLN A 91 6.23 -15.28 -3.64
CA GLN A 91 6.95 -16.27 -4.46
C GLN A 91 8.39 -15.84 -4.75
N GLY A 92 8.61 -14.59 -5.13
CA GLY A 92 9.95 -14.05 -5.37
C GLY A 92 10.82 -13.92 -4.12
N ARG A 93 10.24 -14.01 -2.91
CA ARG A 93 11.01 -14.10 -1.66
C ARG A 93 11.40 -15.53 -1.31
N VAL A 94 10.54 -16.49 -1.62
CA VAL A 94 10.82 -17.92 -1.41
C VAL A 94 11.97 -18.35 -2.32
N SER A 95 11.92 -18.00 -3.62
CA SER A 95 12.97 -18.37 -4.56
C SER A 95 14.36 -17.86 -4.18
N LYS A 96 14.44 -16.69 -3.52
CA LYS A 96 15.71 -16.10 -3.04
C LYS A 96 16.28 -16.77 -1.79
N LEU A 97 15.54 -17.68 -1.16
CA LEU A 97 16.02 -18.49 -0.05
C LEU A 97 16.56 -19.83 -0.52
N ASP A 98 16.22 -20.23 -1.75
CA ASP A 98 16.67 -21.46 -2.40
C ASP A 98 17.97 -21.25 -3.21
N ASP A 99 18.41 -20.00 -3.37
CA ASP A 99 19.70 -19.57 -3.95
C ASP A 99 20.75 -19.31 -2.84
#